data_AF-A0A6P6JN13-F1
#
_entry.id   AF-A0A6P6JN13-F1
#
_cell.length_a   1.000
_cell.length_b   1.000
_cell.length_c   1.000
_cell.angle_alpha   90.00
_cell.angle_beta   90.00
_cell.angle_gamma   90.00
#
_symmetry.space_group_name_H-M   'P 1'
#
loop_
_entity.id
_entity.type
_entity.pdbx_description
1 polymer ?
#
loop_
_entity_poly.entity_id
_entity_poly.type
_entity_poly.pdbx_seq_one_letter_code
_entity_poly.pdbx_strand_id
1 'polypeptide(L)'
;MDVSELKMLPGGESDGTKVCVKVPGPTLTYQNIQYCIRESRGPCRKRGPEREILKNVSGIMKTGLNAIMGATGSGKTSLLDVIAGRKDPRGLRSGEVLVDNKVVTSDLRLMSAYVVQDDILMGTLTVRENLLFSGNLQPIMCPASVCMKLSFLSFMFLLQNQVSLLCVCVCVCVCFRHENAGGYYRTSVYFLSKVFVDLLPNRIVPIFIFSSISYYMMGLNPSFTTFLCFALTMSMVSLAGVSLAFLVSASVSTFAMANVLIALPFVFMMVFGGFLVNLNSMLNWLSWLKWASIFKYGLDAVTINEMKGQVFYSGNTTLTGEMYLQSQGIDYSVWGFWQNQVALLGIVLVCMTFAYIQLRRINRWK
;
A
#
# COMPACT_ATOMS: atom_id res chain seq x y z
N MET A 1 40.25 30.21 -3.47
CA MET A 1 41.72 30.17 -3.47
C MET A 1 42.07 29.64 -2.09
N ASP A 2 42.50 28.40 -1.89
CA ASP A 2 43.32 27.55 -2.74
C ASP A 2 42.98 26.07 -2.61
N VAL A 3 43.19 25.38 -3.74
CA VAL A 3 43.32 23.92 -3.86
C VAL A 3 44.79 23.59 -3.64
N SER A 4 45.10 22.72 -2.68
CA SER A 4 46.44 22.10 -2.54
C SER A 4 46.24 20.72 -1.91
N GLU A 5 46.20 19.68 -2.73
CA GLU A 5 47.31 18.74 -2.96
C GLU A 5 47.38 17.62 -1.91
N LEU A 6 46.84 16.44 -2.25
CA LEU A 6 47.21 15.20 -1.57
C LEU A 6 47.45 14.09 -2.60
N LYS A 7 48.74 13.79 -2.70
CA LYS A 7 49.46 12.85 -3.55
C LYS A 7 48.92 11.42 -3.43
N MET A 8 48.68 10.78 -4.58
CA MET A 8 48.53 9.33 -4.72
C MET A 8 49.88 8.69 -5.00
N LEU A 9 50.36 7.77 -4.16
CA LEU A 9 51.35 6.72 -4.48
C LEU A 9 51.16 5.51 -3.53
N PRO A 10 51.62 4.29 -3.90
CA PRO A 10 50.77 3.10 -3.86
C PRO A 10 51.18 2.02 -2.85
N GLY A 11 50.22 1.12 -2.56
CA GLY A 11 50.46 -0.25 -2.10
C GLY A 11 50.52 -0.45 -0.59
N GLY A 12 49.61 -1.27 -0.05
CA GLY A 12 49.71 -1.79 1.31
C GLY A 12 48.36 -2.21 1.87
N GLU A 13 48.10 -3.51 1.85
CA GLU A 13 46.96 -4.23 2.43
C GLU A 13 46.73 -3.85 3.90
N SER A 14 45.53 -3.38 4.26
CA SER A 14 45.17 -3.18 5.67
C SER A 14 43.68 -3.42 5.94
N ASP A 15 43.46 -4.35 6.85
CA ASP A 15 42.27 -4.72 7.60
C ASP A 15 41.14 -3.68 7.66
N GLY A 16 39.91 -4.17 7.39
CA GLY A 16 38.69 -3.39 7.18
C GLY A 16 38.14 -2.74 8.44
N THR A 17 38.84 -1.74 8.97
CA THR A 17 38.26 -0.84 9.96
C THR A 17 37.36 0.15 9.22
N LYS A 18 36.04 -0.11 9.24
CA LYS A 18 35.04 0.86 8.76
C LYS A 18 35.22 2.17 9.53
N VAL A 19 35.84 3.16 8.91
CA VAL A 19 35.85 4.54 9.40
C VAL A 19 34.42 5.04 9.28
N CYS A 20 33.62 4.88 10.34
CA CYS A 20 32.35 5.57 10.48
C CYS A 20 32.67 7.06 10.61
N VAL A 21 32.63 7.77 9.49
CA VAL A 21 32.49 9.23 9.52
C VAL A 21 31.18 9.50 10.25
N LYS A 22 31.26 9.81 11.54
CA LYS A 22 30.13 10.32 12.32
C LYS A 22 29.78 11.67 11.72
N VAL A 23 28.90 11.68 10.75
CA VAL A 23 28.20 12.89 10.36
C VAL A 23 27.50 13.37 11.64
N PRO A 24 27.82 14.56 12.16
CA PRO A 24 27.09 15.09 13.31
C PRO A 24 25.62 15.16 12.92
N GLY A 25 24.76 14.49 13.70
CA GLY A 25 23.32 14.56 13.45
C GLY A 25 22.79 16.00 13.53
N PRO A 26 21.53 16.22 13.13
CA PRO A 26 20.92 17.54 13.22
C PRO A 26 20.72 17.96 14.68
N THR A 27 21.05 19.21 14.99
CA THR A 27 20.71 19.86 16.27
C THR A 27 19.44 20.69 16.08
N LEU A 28 18.43 20.44 16.91
CA LEU A 28 17.15 21.11 16.83
C LEU A 28 17.07 22.18 17.92
N THR A 29 16.98 23.44 17.52
CA THR A 29 16.89 24.59 18.43
C THR A 29 15.52 25.23 18.27
N TYR A 30 14.83 25.50 19.38
CA TYR A 30 13.58 26.24 19.36
C TYR A 30 13.65 27.44 20.29
N GLN A 31 13.14 28.58 19.83
CA GLN A 31 13.23 29.84 20.56
C GLN A 31 11.85 30.49 20.67
N ASN A 32 11.51 30.89 21.89
CA ASN A 32 10.33 31.69 22.24
C ASN A 32 9.02 31.16 21.67
N ILE A 33 8.83 29.84 21.69
CA ILE A 33 7.60 29.22 21.20
C ILE A 33 6.44 29.62 22.11
N GLN A 34 5.46 30.30 21.51
CA GLN A 34 4.21 30.68 22.14
C GLN A 34 3.04 30.13 21.33
N TYR A 35 2.26 29.23 21.95
CA TYR A 35 1.18 28.51 21.29
C TYR A 35 -0.13 28.60 22.07
N CYS A 36 -1.17 29.09 21.39
CA CYS A 36 -2.50 29.27 21.94
C CYS A 36 -3.53 28.40 21.18
N ILE A 37 -4.41 27.73 21.91
CA ILE A 37 -5.54 27.00 21.35
C ILE A 37 -6.83 27.77 21.65
N ARG A 38 -7.71 27.84 20.65
CA ARG A 38 -9.10 28.28 20.82
C ARG A 38 -9.96 27.06 21.12
N GLU A 39 -10.64 27.03 22.28
CA GLU A 39 -11.61 25.99 22.56
C GLU A 39 -12.86 26.20 21.69
N SER A 40 -13.13 25.25 20.78
CA SER A 40 -14.40 25.21 20.04
C SER A 40 -15.37 24.28 20.75
N ARG A 41 -16.43 24.84 21.36
CA ARG A 41 -17.51 24.06 21.97
C ARG A 41 -18.58 23.73 20.92
N GLY A 42 -18.27 22.80 20.03
CA GLY A 42 -19.23 22.17 19.12
C GLY A 42 -19.74 23.03 17.95
N PRO A 43 -20.53 22.45 17.03
CA PRO A 43 -20.88 23.07 15.75
C PRO A 43 -21.84 24.27 15.85
N CYS A 44 -22.56 24.44 16.97
CA CYS A 44 -23.59 25.48 17.12
C CYS A 44 -23.40 26.40 18.36
N ARG A 45 -22.21 26.50 18.96
CA ARG A 45 -21.97 27.37 20.13
C ARG A 45 -20.81 28.34 19.91
N LYS A 46 -20.94 29.55 20.49
CA LYS A 46 -20.01 30.69 20.35
C LYS A 46 -18.56 30.27 20.68
N ARG A 47 -17.61 30.86 19.94
CA ARG A 47 -16.15 30.71 20.08
C ARG A 47 -15.75 30.86 21.56
N GLY A 48 -15.08 29.84 22.12
CA GLY A 48 -14.61 29.84 23.51
C GLY A 48 -13.37 30.72 23.73
N PRO A 49 -12.95 30.92 25.00
CA PRO A 49 -11.78 31.71 25.34
C PRO A 49 -10.48 31.08 24.79
N GLU A 50 -9.51 31.91 24.43
CA GLU A 50 -8.16 31.46 24.06
C GLU A 50 -7.44 30.94 25.31
N ARG A 51 -6.90 29.73 25.23
CA ARG A 51 -6.04 29.14 26.26
C ARG A 51 -4.62 29.05 25.74
N GLU A 52 -3.71 29.68 26.45
CA GLU A 52 -2.27 29.61 26.17
C GLU A 52 -1.71 28.30 26.75
N ILE A 53 -1.11 27.47 25.89
CA ILE A 53 -0.58 26.16 26.27
C ILE A 53 0.93 26.22 26.44
N LEU A 54 1.63 26.90 25.52
CA LEU A 54 3.08 27.08 25.57
C LEU A 54 3.38 28.56 25.80
N LYS A 55 4.18 28.84 26.83
CA LYS A 55 4.54 30.18 27.28
C LYS A 55 6.04 30.39 27.10
N ASN A 56 6.44 31.05 26.01
CA ASN A 56 7.83 31.42 25.71
C ASN A 56 8.83 30.28 25.97
N VAL A 57 8.58 29.12 25.38
CA VAL A 57 9.40 27.93 25.61
C VAL A 57 10.59 27.94 24.64
N SER A 58 11.80 27.82 25.18
CA SER A 58 13.07 27.82 24.44
C SER A 58 13.95 26.65 24.87
N GLY A 59 14.75 26.11 23.96
CA GLY A 59 15.62 24.97 24.26
C GLY A 59 16.40 24.45 23.05
N ILE A 60 17.37 23.59 23.33
CA ILE A 60 18.27 22.99 22.34
C ILE A 60 18.27 21.47 22.56
N MET A 61 17.91 20.73 21.51
CA MET A 61 17.95 19.27 21.46
C MET A 61 19.18 18.85 20.66
N LYS A 62 20.16 18.25 21.35
CA LYS A 62 21.40 17.76 20.74
C LYS A 62 21.16 16.43 20.03
N THR A 63 22.14 16.01 19.24
CA THR A 63 22.13 14.72 18.55
C THR A 63 22.08 13.57 19.54
N GLY A 64 21.16 12.63 19.32
CA GLY A 64 20.94 11.47 20.20
C GLY A 64 19.50 11.37 20.70
N LEU A 65 19.33 10.70 21.84
CA LEU A 65 18.03 10.53 22.47
C LEU A 65 17.76 11.69 23.44
N ASN A 66 16.76 12.50 23.14
CA ASN A 66 16.27 13.56 24.03
C ASN A 66 14.91 13.16 24.60
N ALA A 67 14.67 13.46 25.87
CA ALA A 67 13.40 13.17 26.52
C ALA A 67 12.77 14.47 27.06
N ILE A 68 11.47 14.64 26.82
CA ILE A 68 10.67 15.74 27.37
C ILE A 68 9.78 15.15 28.46
N MET A 69 10.05 15.49 29.72
CA MET A 69 9.35 14.95 30.88
C MET A 69 8.60 16.05 31.65
N GLY A 70 7.52 15.70 32.35
CA GLY A 70 6.73 16.62 33.16
C GLY A 70 5.34 16.07 33.50
N ALA A 71 4.55 16.79 34.29
CA ALA A 71 3.20 16.37 34.70
C ALA A 71 2.18 16.32 33.55
N THR A 72 1.18 15.44 33.62
CA THR A 72 0.09 15.37 32.62
C THR A 72 -0.58 16.75 32.45
N GLY A 73 -0.79 17.18 31.21
CA GLY A 73 -1.36 18.50 30.90
C GLY A 73 -0.36 19.67 30.82
N SER A 74 0.93 19.45 31.07
CA SER A 74 1.96 20.51 30.98
C SER A 74 2.31 20.98 29.56
N GLY A 75 1.63 20.49 28.52
CA GLY A 75 1.88 20.89 27.13
C GLY A 75 2.99 20.13 26.39
N LYS A 76 3.51 18.99 26.91
CA LYS A 76 4.57 18.20 26.25
C LYS A 76 4.22 17.74 24.83
N THR A 77 3.08 17.06 24.70
CA THR A 77 2.59 16.60 23.40
C THR A 77 2.36 17.79 22.46
N SER A 78 1.84 18.91 23.00
CA SER A 78 1.66 20.14 22.22
C SER A 78 2.98 20.77 21.76
N LEU A 79 4.03 20.75 22.58
CA LEU A 79 5.36 21.21 22.20
C LEU A 79 5.96 20.31 21.11
N LEU A 80 5.84 18.99 21.24
CA LEU A 80 6.28 18.04 20.22
C LEU A 80 5.52 18.21 18.90
N ASP A 81 4.20 18.43 18.94
CA ASP A 81 3.40 18.66 17.73
C ASP A 81 3.78 19.97 17.01
N VAL A 82 4.14 21.01 17.77
CA VAL A 82 4.60 22.30 17.22
C VAL A 82 5.98 22.15 16.58
N ILE A 83 6.92 21.48 17.26
CA ILE A 83 8.27 21.22 16.73
C ILE A 83 8.21 20.33 15.48
N ALA A 84 7.32 19.34 15.46
CA ALA A 84 7.08 18.49 14.28
C ALA A 84 6.29 19.19 13.16
N GLY A 85 5.88 20.45 13.37
CA GLY A 85 5.13 21.25 12.39
C GLY A 85 3.76 20.68 12.06
N ARG A 86 3.09 19.94 12.96
CA ARG A 86 1.75 19.34 12.75
C ARG A 86 0.61 20.17 13.32
N LYS A 87 0.87 21.19 14.12
CA LYS A 87 -0.16 22.12 14.62
C LYS A 87 -0.51 23.21 13.62
N ASP A 88 -1.74 23.73 13.73
CA ASP A 88 -2.22 24.85 12.94
C ASP A 88 -1.30 26.08 13.11
N PRO A 89 -0.81 26.68 12.01
CA PRO A 89 0.05 27.85 12.07
C PRO A 89 -0.65 29.06 12.68
N ARG A 90 -1.99 29.09 12.68
CA ARG A 90 -2.80 30.15 13.31
C ARG A 90 -2.71 30.18 14.83
N GLY A 91 -2.34 29.07 15.46
CA GLY A 91 -2.17 28.98 16.91
C GLY A 91 -0.76 29.38 17.38
N LEU A 92 0.22 29.39 16.48
CA LEU A 92 1.59 29.79 16.77
C LEU A 92 1.68 31.32 16.65
N ARG A 93 1.79 32.01 17.80
CA ARG A 93 1.81 33.48 17.85
C ARG A 93 3.22 34.02 17.62
N SER A 94 4.20 33.33 18.19
CA SER A 94 5.62 33.70 18.16
C SER A 94 6.48 32.46 18.34
N GLY A 95 7.71 32.56 17.87
CA GLY A 95 8.74 31.55 18.03
C GLY A 95 9.14 30.87 16.72
N GLU A 96 10.39 30.43 16.70
CA GLU A 96 11.01 29.80 15.55
C GLU A 96 11.64 28.46 15.93
N VAL A 97 11.57 27.52 14.99
CA VAL A 97 12.25 26.23 15.08
C VAL A 97 13.36 26.24 14.04
N LEU A 98 14.56 25.89 14.49
CA LEU A 98 15.80 25.90 13.73
C LEU A 98 16.36 24.48 13.72
N VAL A 99 16.81 24.01 12.56
CA VAL A 99 17.62 22.78 12.44
C VAL A 99 18.98 23.18 11.91
N ASP A 100 20.04 22.87 12.66
CA ASP A 100 21.42 23.24 12.33
C ASP A 100 21.58 24.75 12.02
N ASN A 101 20.96 25.59 12.85
CA ASN A 101 20.90 27.05 12.71
C ASN A 101 20.25 27.57 11.40
N LYS A 102 19.53 26.71 10.67
CA LYS A 102 18.68 27.11 9.55
C LYS A 102 17.22 27.11 9.96
N VAL A 103 16.49 28.15 9.55
CA VAL A 103 15.05 28.26 9.79
C VAL A 103 14.34 27.11 9.09
N VAL A 104 13.50 26.42 9.85
CA VAL A 104 12.77 25.26 9.37
C VAL A 104 11.65 25.69 8.42
N THR A 105 11.80 25.32 7.16
CA THR A 105 10.76 25.33 6.12
C THR A 105 9.97 24.01 6.12
N SER A 106 9.03 23.86 5.19
CA SER A 106 8.30 22.62 4.90
C SER A 106 9.18 21.37 4.73
N ASP A 107 10.48 21.56 4.48
CA ASP A 107 11.47 20.52 4.23
C ASP A 107 11.76 19.64 5.47
N LEU A 108 11.53 20.14 6.69
CA LEU A 108 11.69 19.32 7.90
C LEU A 108 10.70 18.15 7.96
N ARG A 109 9.52 18.29 7.33
CA ARG A 109 8.56 17.17 7.22
C ARG A 109 9.07 16.05 6.32
N LEU A 110 10.01 16.34 5.41
CA LEU A 110 10.63 15.34 4.54
C LEU A 110 11.78 14.59 5.24
N MET A 111 12.40 15.23 6.24
CA MET A 111 13.59 14.70 6.92
C MET A 111 13.32 14.19 8.34
N SER A 112 12.11 14.39 8.87
CA SER A 112 11.71 13.97 10.22
C SER A 112 10.49 13.07 10.18
N ALA A 113 10.43 12.13 11.12
CA ALA A 113 9.32 11.21 11.27
C ALA A 113 8.70 11.37 12.66
N TYR A 114 7.38 11.48 12.71
CA TYR A 114 6.63 11.74 13.94
C TYR A 114 5.72 10.55 14.27
N VAL A 115 5.91 9.96 15.44
CA VAL A 115 5.06 8.91 16.00
C VAL A 115 4.06 9.55 16.97
N VAL A 116 2.77 9.31 16.76
CA VAL A 116 1.70 9.87 17.59
C VAL A 116 1.61 9.11 18.91
N GLN A 117 1.19 9.78 19.99
CA GLN A 117 1.04 9.19 21.32
C GLN A 117 0.04 8.02 21.35
N ASP A 118 -1.02 8.07 20.53
CA ASP A 118 -1.99 6.99 20.35
C ASP A 118 -1.69 6.24 19.04
N ASP A 119 -0.74 5.31 19.08
CA ASP A 119 -0.46 4.39 17.97
C ASP A 119 -1.02 3.00 18.29
N ILE A 120 -1.52 2.30 17.26
CA ILE A 120 -2.05 0.93 17.43
C ILE A 120 -0.85 -0.02 17.47
N LEU A 121 -0.28 -0.20 18.66
CA LEU A 121 0.84 -1.10 18.90
C LEU A 121 0.35 -2.55 18.98
N MET A 122 1.05 -3.46 18.31
CA MET A 122 0.86 -4.89 18.54
C MET A 122 1.47 -5.26 19.89
N GLY A 123 0.63 -5.70 20.83
CA GLY A 123 1.05 -6.08 22.19
C GLY A 123 1.96 -7.32 22.26
N THR A 124 2.15 -8.03 21.15
CA THR A 124 3.05 -9.19 21.03
C THR A 124 4.48 -8.81 20.64
N LEU A 125 4.74 -7.56 20.21
CA LEU A 125 6.05 -7.08 19.77
C LEU A 125 6.78 -6.31 20.88
N THR A 126 8.11 -6.43 20.93
CA THR A 126 8.94 -5.66 21.85
C THR A 126 8.97 -4.17 21.48
N VAL A 127 9.36 -3.31 22.42
CA VAL A 127 9.46 -1.84 22.19
C VAL A 127 10.38 -1.51 21.01
N ARG A 128 11.49 -2.24 20.87
CA ARG A 128 12.44 -2.06 19.76
C ARG A 128 11.83 -2.47 18.42
N GLU A 129 11.11 -3.58 18.38
CA GLU A 129 10.43 -4.05 17.17
C GLU A 129 9.30 -3.11 16.75
N ASN A 130 8.53 -2.60 17.71
CA ASN A 130 7.51 -1.58 17.45
C ASN A 130 8.12 -0.29 16.90
N LEU A 131 9.23 0.20 17.49
CA LEU A 131 9.95 1.37 16.96
C LEU A 131 10.51 1.14 15.55
N LEU A 132 11.09 -0.04 15.28
CA LEU A 132 11.57 -0.41 13.96
C LEU A 132 10.42 -0.54 12.95
N PHE A 133 9.29 -1.10 13.37
CA PHE A 133 8.10 -1.23 12.54
C PHE A 133 7.51 0.13 12.17
N SER A 134 7.34 1.03 13.15
CA SER A 134 6.90 2.42 12.90
C SER A 134 7.89 3.17 12.00
N GLY A 135 9.20 2.98 12.20
CA GLY A 135 10.24 3.57 11.34
C GLY A 135 10.21 3.04 9.90
N ASN A 136 9.98 1.75 9.70
CA ASN A 136 9.85 1.10 8.38
C ASN A 136 8.53 1.44 7.65
N LEU A 137 7.54 1.94 8.39
CA LEU A 137 6.26 2.41 7.84
C LEU A 137 6.26 3.91 7.48
N GLN A 138 7.20 4.68 8.03
CA GLN A 138 7.29 6.12 7.81
C GLN A 138 8.02 6.48 6.49
N PRO A 139 7.68 7.61 5.85
CA PRO A 139 8.02 7.93 4.46
C PRO A 139 9.46 8.44 4.28
N ILE A 140 10.44 7.85 4.97
CA ILE A 140 11.86 7.98 4.62
C ILE A 140 12.23 6.93 3.54
N MET A 141 11.32 6.00 3.26
CA MET A 141 11.52 4.96 2.27
C MET A 141 11.36 5.50 0.84
N CYS A 142 12.15 4.92 -0.08
CA CYS A 142 12.10 5.22 -1.51
C CYS A 142 10.63 5.30 -1.99
N PRO A 143 10.25 6.33 -2.76
CA PRO A 143 8.85 6.53 -3.20
C PRO A 143 8.27 5.27 -3.84
N ALA A 144 9.09 4.47 -4.54
CA ALA A 144 8.72 3.14 -5.06
C ALA A 144 8.03 2.22 -4.04
N SER A 145 8.57 2.08 -2.83
CA SER A 145 8.02 1.11 -1.88
C SER A 145 6.69 1.57 -1.29
N VAL A 146 6.49 2.89 -1.19
CA VAL A 146 5.21 3.49 -0.80
C VAL A 146 4.17 3.30 -1.92
N CYS A 147 4.54 3.55 -3.18
CA CYS A 147 3.68 3.33 -4.33
C CYS A 147 3.26 1.85 -4.47
N MET A 148 4.16 0.91 -4.16
CA MET A 148 3.82 -0.53 -4.14
C MET A 148 2.88 -0.90 -3.00
N LYS A 149 3.10 -0.36 -1.79
CA LYS A 149 2.18 -0.54 -0.65
C LYS A 149 0.77 -0.03 -0.97
N LEU A 150 0.69 1.15 -1.59
CA LEU A 150 -0.57 1.74 -2.03
C LEU A 150 -1.24 0.89 -3.13
N SER A 151 -0.47 0.41 -4.10
CA SER A 151 -0.96 -0.50 -5.15
C SER A 151 -1.51 -1.78 -4.55
N PHE A 152 -0.78 -2.38 -3.59
CA PHE A 152 -1.24 -3.54 -2.83
C PHE A 152 -2.55 -3.29 -2.08
N LEU A 153 -2.68 -2.12 -1.42
CA LEU A 153 -3.90 -1.73 -0.73
C LEU A 153 -5.08 -1.54 -1.70
N SER A 154 -4.83 -0.97 -2.88
CA SER A 154 -5.85 -0.87 -3.93
C SER A 154 -6.31 -2.23 -4.44
N PHE A 155 -5.42 -3.21 -4.57
CA PHE A 155 -5.80 -4.60 -4.88
C PHE A 155 -6.66 -5.22 -3.78
N MET A 156 -6.30 -5.02 -2.50
CA MET A 156 -7.13 -5.48 -1.38
C MET A 156 -8.54 -4.90 -1.42
N PHE A 157 -8.64 -3.58 -1.64
CA PHE A 157 -9.93 -2.90 -1.72
C PHE A 157 -10.78 -3.44 -2.88
N LEU A 158 -10.19 -3.63 -4.06
CA LEU A 158 -10.91 -4.19 -5.21
C LEU A 158 -11.41 -5.62 -4.98
N LEU A 159 -10.70 -6.43 -4.19
CA LEU A 159 -11.11 -7.80 -3.90
C LEU A 159 -12.16 -7.89 -2.80
N GLN A 160 -12.10 -7.01 -1.81
CA GLN A 160 -13.18 -6.88 -0.82
C GLN A 160 -14.50 -6.53 -1.50
N ASN A 161 -14.46 -5.69 -2.55
CA ASN A 161 -15.64 -5.38 -3.37
C ASN A 161 -16.21 -6.61 -4.12
N GLN A 162 -15.41 -7.65 -4.40
CA GLN A 162 -15.92 -8.87 -5.04
C GLN A 162 -16.73 -9.75 -4.08
N VAL A 163 -16.39 -9.73 -2.79
CA VAL A 163 -17.16 -10.43 -1.76
C VAL A 163 -18.57 -9.85 -1.67
N SER A 164 -18.74 -8.54 -1.84
CA SER A 164 -20.07 -7.92 -1.90
C SER A 164 -20.90 -8.41 -3.09
N LEU A 165 -20.27 -8.64 -4.26
CA LEU A 165 -20.98 -9.17 -5.44
C LEU A 165 -21.36 -10.65 -5.31
N LEU A 166 -20.74 -11.37 -4.38
CA LEU A 166 -21.04 -12.79 -4.15
C LEU A 166 -22.51 -13.02 -3.81
N CYS A 167 -23.09 -12.16 -2.97
CA CYS A 167 -24.50 -12.27 -2.57
C CYS A 167 -25.41 -12.24 -3.79
N VAL A 168 -25.20 -11.26 -4.67
CA VAL A 168 -25.95 -11.12 -5.92
C VAL A 168 -25.74 -12.35 -6.82
N CYS A 169 -24.50 -12.83 -6.95
CA CYS A 169 -24.22 -14.02 -7.78
C CYS A 169 -24.94 -15.28 -7.26
N VAL A 170 -24.92 -15.52 -5.95
CA VAL A 170 -25.62 -16.65 -5.33
C VAL A 170 -27.13 -16.56 -5.58
N CYS A 171 -27.74 -15.39 -5.36
CA CYS A 171 -29.17 -15.18 -5.61
C CYS A 171 -29.54 -15.45 -7.09
N VAL A 172 -28.78 -14.90 -8.03
CA VAL A 172 -29.03 -15.12 -9.47
C VAL A 172 -28.86 -16.60 -9.85
N CYS A 173 -27.88 -17.31 -9.27
CA CYS A 173 -27.70 -18.75 -9.48
C CYS A 173 -28.84 -19.60 -8.89
N VAL A 174 -29.53 -19.12 -7.85
CA VAL A 174 -30.74 -19.76 -7.32
C VAL A 174 -31.91 -19.56 -8.27
N CYS A 175 -32.16 -18.33 -8.74
CA CYS A 175 -33.20 -18.06 -9.74
C CYS A 175 -32.98 -18.87 -11.03
N PHE A 176 -31.73 -18.91 -11.51
CA PHE A 176 -31.34 -19.69 -12.68
C PHE A 176 -31.72 -21.18 -12.54
N ARG A 177 -31.50 -21.78 -11.37
CA ARG A 177 -31.86 -23.19 -11.15
C ARG A 177 -33.37 -23.41 -11.28
N HIS A 178 -34.17 -22.47 -10.78
CA HIS A 178 -35.63 -22.54 -10.87
C HIS A 178 -36.12 -22.37 -12.32
N GLU A 179 -35.60 -21.38 -13.03
CA GLU A 179 -35.98 -21.08 -14.43
C GLU A 179 -35.46 -22.14 -15.42
N ASN A 180 -34.26 -22.66 -15.22
CA ASN A 180 -33.69 -23.72 -16.07
C ASN A 180 -34.43 -25.06 -15.86
N ALA A 181 -34.95 -25.34 -14.66
CA ALA A 181 -35.83 -26.50 -14.42
C ALA A 181 -37.16 -26.36 -15.19
N GLY A 182 -37.71 -25.15 -15.28
CA GLY A 182 -38.88 -24.83 -16.11
C GLY A 182 -38.62 -24.83 -17.62
N GLY A 183 -37.36 -25.00 -18.06
CA GLY A 183 -37.01 -25.07 -19.48
C GLY A 183 -37.03 -23.73 -20.23
N TYR A 184 -37.05 -22.59 -19.52
CA TYR A 184 -37.18 -21.26 -20.14
C TYR A 184 -36.01 -20.90 -21.06
N TYR A 185 -34.77 -21.27 -20.71
CA TYR A 185 -33.59 -20.98 -21.53
C TYR A 185 -32.42 -21.95 -21.26
N ARG A 186 -31.48 -22.04 -22.21
CA ARG A 186 -30.29 -22.91 -22.09
C ARG A 186 -29.23 -22.30 -21.18
N THR A 187 -28.48 -23.15 -20.48
CA THR A 187 -27.33 -22.76 -19.63
C THR A 187 -26.30 -21.89 -20.35
N SER A 188 -26.05 -22.15 -21.64
CA SER A 188 -25.11 -21.35 -22.45
C SER A 188 -25.59 -19.92 -22.68
N VAL A 189 -26.91 -19.71 -22.84
CA VAL A 189 -27.50 -18.39 -23.06
C VAL A 189 -27.38 -17.55 -21.80
N TYR A 190 -27.69 -18.13 -20.63
CA TYR A 190 -27.50 -17.50 -19.33
C TYR A 190 -26.05 -17.16 -19.04
N PHE A 191 -25.14 -18.10 -19.31
CA PHE A 191 -23.72 -17.88 -19.05
C PHE A 191 -23.17 -16.75 -19.94
N LEU A 192 -23.49 -16.76 -21.23
CA LEU A 192 -23.05 -15.73 -22.16
C LEU A 192 -23.63 -14.35 -21.81
N SER A 193 -24.93 -14.28 -21.52
CA SER A 193 -25.58 -13.02 -21.14
C SER A 193 -24.97 -12.45 -19.87
N LYS A 194 -24.71 -13.31 -18.87
CA LYS A 194 -24.08 -12.89 -17.62
C LYS A 194 -22.66 -12.39 -17.82
N VAL A 195 -21.83 -13.10 -18.61
CA VAL A 195 -20.48 -12.63 -18.93
C VAL A 195 -20.51 -11.27 -19.62
N PHE A 196 -21.38 -11.06 -20.61
CA PHE A 196 -21.45 -9.77 -21.31
C PHE A 196 -21.93 -8.62 -20.43
N VAL A 197 -22.99 -8.83 -19.64
CA VAL A 197 -23.59 -7.80 -18.78
C VAL A 197 -22.71 -7.49 -17.58
N ASP A 198 -22.02 -8.49 -17.01
CA ASP A 198 -21.09 -8.23 -15.92
C ASP A 198 -19.77 -7.63 -16.44
N LEU A 199 -19.24 -8.07 -17.59
CA LEU A 199 -17.91 -7.63 -18.05
C LEU A 199 -17.85 -6.15 -18.46
N LEU A 200 -18.77 -5.69 -19.31
CA LEU A 200 -18.62 -4.40 -20.01
C LEU A 200 -19.06 -3.19 -19.18
N PRO A 201 -20.35 -3.05 -18.77
CA PRO A 201 -20.82 -1.85 -18.08
C PRO A 201 -20.45 -1.84 -16.60
N ASN A 202 -20.63 -2.97 -15.91
CA ASN A 202 -20.56 -3.02 -14.45
C ASN A 202 -19.14 -3.15 -13.91
N ARG A 203 -18.15 -3.51 -14.75
CA ARG A 203 -16.78 -3.79 -14.31
C ARG A 203 -15.76 -2.88 -14.94
N ILE A 204 -15.65 -2.84 -16.28
CA ILE A 204 -14.63 -2.02 -16.93
C ILE A 204 -14.80 -0.54 -16.54
N VAL A 205 -16.02 -0.01 -16.53
CA VAL A 205 -16.25 1.42 -16.23
C VAL A 205 -15.85 1.79 -14.79
N PRO A 206 -16.35 1.14 -13.71
CA PRO A 206 -15.95 1.51 -12.35
C PRO A 206 -14.46 1.27 -12.07
N ILE A 207 -13.87 0.20 -12.63
CA ILE A 207 -12.45 -0.10 -12.45
C ILE A 207 -11.58 0.93 -13.15
N PHE A 208 -11.99 1.38 -14.34
CA PHE A 208 -11.24 2.40 -15.06
C PHE A 208 -11.29 3.74 -14.31
N ILE A 209 -12.45 4.13 -13.78
CA ILE A 209 -12.60 5.33 -12.94
C ILE A 209 -11.73 5.22 -11.68
N PHE A 210 -11.81 4.10 -10.98
CA PHE A 210 -10.98 3.85 -9.79
C PHE A 210 -9.48 3.86 -10.11
N SER A 211 -9.07 3.23 -11.23
CA SER A 211 -7.67 3.19 -11.66
C SER A 211 -7.17 4.59 -12.02
N SER A 212 -8.01 5.40 -12.67
CA SER A 212 -7.68 6.79 -13.02
C SER A 212 -7.42 7.62 -11.77
N ILE A 213 -8.32 7.56 -10.79
CA ILE A 213 -8.17 8.32 -9.55
C ILE A 213 -6.98 7.80 -8.73
N SER A 214 -6.90 6.49 -8.51
CA SER A 214 -5.87 5.87 -7.67
C SER A 214 -4.46 6.03 -8.25
N TYR A 215 -4.28 5.88 -9.57
CA TYR A 215 -2.97 5.98 -10.21
C TYR A 215 -2.32 7.35 -10.00
N TYR A 216 -3.09 8.42 -10.24
CA TYR A 216 -2.59 9.79 -10.05
C TYR A 216 -2.49 10.18 -8.57
N MET A 217 -3.36 9.67 -7.70
CA MET A 217 -3.24 9.90 -6.25
C MET A 217 -1.99 9.24 -5.64
N MET A 218 -1.51 8.13 -6.20
CA MET A 218 -0.30 7.45 -5.75
C MET A 218 1.00 8.14 -6.20
N GLY A 219 0.93 9.04 -7.18
CA GLY A 219 2.12 9.69 -7.76
C GLY A 219 3.02 8.74 -8.56
N LEU A 220 2.42 7.77 -9.26
CA LEU A 220 3.10 6.86 -10.18
C LEU A 220 3.55 7.58 -11.47
N ASN A 221 4.32 6.90 -12.33
CA ASN A 221 4.81 7.46 -13.59
C ASN A 221 3.69 8.12 -14.43
N PRO A 222 3.78 9.41 -14.79
CA PRO A 222 2.70 10.12 -15.49
C PRO A 222 2.49 9.68 -16.96
N SER A 223 3.26 8.73 -17.48
CA SER A 223 3.11 8.26 -18.86
C SER A 223 1.76 7.59 -19.11
N PHE A 224 1.15 7.90 -20.25
CA PHE A 224 -0.16 7.34 -20.63
C PHE A 224 -0.09 5.82 -20.86
N THR A 225 1.02 5.32 -21.41
CA THR A 225 1.20 3.88 -21.67
C THR A 225 1.30 3.09 -20.36
N THR A 226 2.01 3.62 -19.36
CA THR A 226 2.14 2.96 -18.04
C THR A 226 0.81 2.99 -17.30
N PHE A 227 0.04 4.07 -17.41
CA PHE A 227 -1.33 4.13 -16.90
C PHE A 227 -2.24 3.06 -17.53
N LEU A 228 -2.24 2.92 -18.86
CA LEU A 228 -3.07 1.91 -19.53
C LEU A 228 -2.68 0.48 -19.13
N CYS A 229 -1.38 0.19 -19.02
CA CYS A 229 -0.90 -1.11 -18.55
C CYS A 229 -1.32 -1.39 -17.10
N PHE A 230 -1.30 -0.36 -16.24
CA PHE A 230 -1.82 -0.45 -14.88
C PHE A 230 -3.32 -0.72 -14.85
N ALA A 231 -4.13 0.07 -15.58
CA ALA A 231 -5.58 -0.10 -15.65
C ALA A 231 -5.96 -1.48 -16.21
N LEU A 232 -5.23 -1.98 -17.21
CA LEU A 232 -5.39 -3.33 -17.76
C LEU A 232 -5.12 -4.39 -16.68
N THR A 233 -4.02 -4.27 -15.94
CA THR A 233 -3.68 -5.20 -14.86
C THR A 233 -4.76 -5.22 -13.77
N MET A 234 -5.24 -4.04 -13.36
CA MET A 234 -6.32 -3.91 -12.37
C MET A 234 -7.62 -4.56 -12.86
N SER A 235 -7.94 -4.42 -14.15
CA SER A 235 -9.11 -5.05 -14.76
C SER A 235 -9.00 -6.58 -14.79
N MET A 236 -7.81 -7.12 -15.11
CA MET A 236 -7.57 -8.56 -15.18
C MET A 236 -7.61 -9.23 -13.81
N VAL A 237 -7.01 -8.60 -12.79
CA VAL A 237 -7.09 -9.10 -11.41
C VAL A 237 -8.52 -9.08 -10.89
N SER A 238 -9.30 -8.03 -11.17
CA SER A 238 -10.71 -7.98 -10.82
C SER A 238 -11.51 -9.07 -11.53
N LEU A 239 -11.25 -9.32 -12.82
CA LEU A 239 -11.93 -10.36 -13.59
C LEU A 239 -11.61 -11.76 -13.05
N ALA A 240 -10.35 -12.01 -12.67
CA ALA A 240 -9.92 -13.25 -12.03
C ALA A 240 -10.63 -13.48 -10.70
N GLY A 241 -10.71 -12.45 -9.84
CA GLY A 241 -11.44 -12.52 -8.57
C GLY A 241 -12.93 -12.82 -8.76
N VAL A 242 -13.58 -12.18 -9.75
CA VAL A 242 -15.00 -12.45 -10.08
C VAL A 242 -15.19 -13.87 -10.60
N SER A 243 -14.29 -14.36 -11.45
CA SER A 243 -14.42 -15.72 -12.01
C SER A 243 -14.39 -16.81 -10.92
N LEU A 244 -13.55 -16.64 -9.89
CA LEU A 244 -13.54 -17.49 -8.72
C LEU A 244 -14.81 -17.35 -7.88
N ALA A 245 -15.25 -16.11 -7.63
CA ALA A 245 -16.49 -15.88 -6.88
C ALA A 245 -17.70 -16.50 -7.57
N PHE A 246 -17.74 -16.42 -8.91
CA PHE A 246 -18.80 -17.01 -9.72
C PHE A 246 -18.77 -18.55 -9.67
N LEU A 247 -17.59 -19.17 -9.75
CA LEU A 247 -17.40 -20.61 -9.60
C LEU A 247 -17.95 -21.12 -8.26
N VAL A 248 -17.65 -20.42 -7.17
CA VAL A 248 -18.16 -20.77 -5.83
C VAL A 248 -19.67 -20.57 -5.76
N SER A 249 -20.19 -19.48 -6.33
CA SER A 249 -21.64 -19.20 -6.36
C SER A 249 -22.44 -20.24 -7.16
N ALA A 250 -21.83 -20.82 -8.20
CA ALA A 250 -22.44 -21.91 -8.97
C ALA A 250 -22.45 -23.23 -8.18
N SER A 251 -21.48 -23.41 -7.28
CA SER A 251 -21.29 -24.65 -6.52
C SER A 251 -22.15 -24.71 -5.25
N VAL A 252 -22.51 -23.57 -4.68
CA VAL A 252 -23.18 -23.45 -3.39
C VAL A 252 -24.55 -22.79 -3.54
N SER A 253 -25.50 -23.09 -2.64
CA SER A 253 -26.86 -22.50 -2.66
C SER A 253 -27.08 -21.41 -1.62
N THR A 254 -26.23 -21.33 -0.59
CA THR A 254 -26.36 -20.38 0.51
C THR A 254 -25.21 -19.38 0.55
N PHE A 255 -25.53 -18.12 0.84
CA PHE A 255 -24.54 -17.04 0.91
C PHE A 255 -23.49 -17.28 2.00
N ALA A 256 -23.91 -17.76 3.17
CA ALA A 256 -23.00 -18.00 4.30
C ALA A 256 -21.87 -18.97 3.94
N MET A 257 -22.20 -20.09 3.29
CA MET A 257 -21.22 -21.10 2.87
C MET A 257 -20.32 -20.57 1.75
N ALA A 258 -20.89 -19.81 0.81
CA ALA A 258 -20.11 -19.20 -0.27
C ALA A 258 -19.08 -18.18 0.25
N ASN A 259 -19.46 -17.37 1.24
CA ASN A 259 -18.58 -16.35 1.81
C ASN A 259 -17.36 -16.98 2.50
N VAL A 260 -17.57 -18.05 3.28
CA VAL A 260 -16.47 -18.78 3.92
C VAL A 260 -15.53 -19.40 2.89
N LEU A 261 -16.07 -19.98 1.81
CA LEU A 261 -15.30 -20.62 0.75
C LEU A 261 -14.52 -19.64 -0.13
N ILE A 262 -14.89 -18.36 -0.16
CA ILE A 262 -14.16 -17.33 -0.93
C ILE A 262 -13.17 -16.58 -0.05
N ALA A 263 -13.58 -16.20 1.16
CA ALA A 263 -12.74 -15.38 2.04
C ALA A 263 -11.44 -16.11 2.42
N LEU A 264 -11.51 -17.40 2.74
CA LEU A 264 -10.34 -18.16 3.19
C LEU A 264 -9.28 -18.33 2.08
N PRO A 265 -9.63 -18.77 0.85
CA PRO A 265 -8.67 -18.80 -0.25
C PRO A 265 -8.14 -17.42 -0.66
N PHE A 266 -8.94 -16.36 -0.59
CA PHE A 266 -8.46 -15.01 -0.94
C PHE A 266 -7.42 -14.47 0.05
N VAL A 267 -7.66 -14.64 1.36
CA VAL A 267 -6.66 -14.29 2.38
C VAL A 267 -5.39 -15.08 2.15
N PHE A 268 -5.50 -16.36 1.82
CA PHE A 268 -4.35 -17.21 1.54
C PHE A 268 -3.59 -16.72 0.29
N MET A 269 -4.27 -16.49 -0.83
CA MET A 269 -3.64 -15.98 -2.06
C MET A 269 -2.97 -14.62 -1.85
N MET A 270 -3.53 -13.76 -0.98
CA MET A 270 -2.96 -12.46 -0.64
C MET A 270 -1.61 -12.57 0.08
N VAL A 271 -1.46 -13.50 1.02
CA VAL A 271 -0.21 -13.72 1.76
C VAL A 271 0.92 -14.11 0.81
N PHE A 272 0.63 -14.95 -0.19
CA PHE A 272 1.60 -15.39 -1.20
C PHE A 272 1.74 -14.45 -2.40
N GLY A 273 1.23 -13.21 -2.31
CA GLY A 273 1.35 -12.19 -3.35
C GLY A 273 2.76 -11.61 -3.54
N GLY A 274 3.73 -12.01 -2.71
CA GLY A 274 5.14 -11.58 -2.81
C GLY A 274 5.46 -10.25 -2.12
N PHE A 275 4.45 -9.52 -1.65
CA PHE A 275 4.64 -8.29 -0.88
C PHE A 275 4.82 -8.53 0.63
N LEU A 276 3.98 -9.40 1.23
CA LEU A 276 4.02 -9.67 2.68
C LEU A 276 5.08 -10.69 3.07
N VAL A 277 5.31 -11.67 2.20
CA VAL A 277 6.27 -12.76 2.42
C VAL A 277 7.25 -12.76 1.25
N ASN A 278 8.55 -12.73 1.57
CA ASN A 278 9.59 -12.84 0.56
C ASN A 278 9.57 -14.25 -0.05
N LEU A 279 9.29 -14.33 -1.35
CA LEU A 279 9.11 -15.60 -2.06
C LEU A 279 10.41 -16.42 -2.16
N ASN A 280 11.57 -15.76 -2.08
CA ASN A 280 12.88 -16.41 -2.22
C ASN A 280 13.29 -17.18 -0.96
N SER A 281 12.73 -16.81 0.20
CA SER A 281 13.03 -17.46 1.49
C SER A 281 12.02 -18.56 1.84
N MET A 282 11.08 -18.89 0.95
CA MET A 282 10.04 -19.90 1.23
C MET A 282 10.54 -21.33 1.01
N LEU A 283 9.99 -22.26 1.80
CA LEU A 283 10.27 -23.68 1.66
C LEU A 283 9.92 -24.19 0.25
N ASN A 284 10.80 -25.02 -0.34
CA ASN A 284 10.64 -25.53 -1.71
C ASN A 284 9.28 -26.25 -1.93
N TRP A 285 8.80 -26.98 -0.92
CA TRP A 285 7.51 -27.69 -1.00
C TRP A 285 6.29 -26.77 -1.01
N LEU A 286 6.40 -25.53 -0.50
CA LEU A 286 5.32 -24.54 -0.48
C LEU A 286 5.41 -23.58 -1.70
N SER A 287 6.51 -23.64 -2.45
CA SER A 287 6.80 -22.72 -3.55
C SER A 287 5.79 -22.83 -4.71
N TRP A 288 5.15 -23.98 -4.92
CA TRP A 288 4.16 -24.15 -6.00
C TRP A 288 2.93 -23.26 -5.80
N LEU A 289 2.59 -22.96 -4.55
CA LEU A 289 1.40 -22.21 -4.19
C LEU A 289 1.45 -20.75 -4.69
N LYS A 290 2.65 -20.19 -4.85
CA LYS A 290 2.86 -18.85 -5.40
C LYS A 290 2.23 -18.72 -6.80
N TRP A 291 2.25 -19.79 -7.60
CA TRP A 291 1.71 -19.82 -8.96
C TRP A 291 0.18 -19.89 -9.01
N ALA A 292 -0.49 -20.24 -7.91
CA ALA A 292 -1.94 -20.23 -7.80
C ALA A 292 -2.49 -18.85 -7.39
N SER A 293 -1.62 -17.92 -6.94
CA SER A 293 -2.05 -16.62 -6.45
C SER A 293 -2.29 -15.62 -7.59
N ILE A 294 -3.54 -15.16 -7.71
CA ILE A 294 -3.92 -14.04 -8.60
C ILE A 294 -3.16 -12.76 -8.22
N PHE A 295 -2.92 -12.54 -6.93
CA PHE A 295 -2.23 -11.35 -6.42
C PHE A 295 -0.78 -11.29 -6.87
N LYS A 296 -0.09 -12.44 -6.89
CA LYS A 296 1.30 -12.50 -7.33
C LYS A 296 1.43 -11.93 -8.74
N TYR A 297 0.63 -12.44 -9.69
CA TYR A 297 0.69 -11.98 -11.08
C TYR A 297 0.28 -10.51 -11.22
N GLY A 298 -0.72 -10.06 -10.47
CA GLY A 298 -1.14 -8.65 -10.46
C GLY A 298 -0.06 -7.70 -9.95
N LEU A 299 0.58 -8.05 -8.83
CA LEU A 299 1.66 -7.26 -8.23
C LEU A 299 2.92 -7.30 -9.10
N ASP A 300 3.35 -8.48 -9.55
CA ASP A 300 4.51 -8.62 -10.43
C ASP A 300 4.32 -7.77 -11.71
N ALA A 301 3.12 -7.75 -12.31
CA ALA A 301 2.83 -6.90 -13.47
C ALA A 301 2.89 -5.39 -13.18
N VAL A 302 2.30 -4.93 -12.06
CA VAL A 302 2.35 -3.51 -11.67
C VAL A 302 3.78 -3.09 -11.31
N THR A 303 4.51 -3.93 -10.60
CA THR A 303 5.90 -3.65 -10.21
C THR A 303 6.83 -3.57 -11.41
N ILE A 304 6.71 -4.47 -12.39
CA ILE A 304 7.47 -4.39 -13.66
C ILE A 304 7.14 -3.09 -14.40
N ASN A 305 5.84 -2.76 -14.52
CA ASN A 305 5.39 -1.58 -15.24
C ASN A 305 5.89 -0.27 -14.62
N GLU A 306 5.94 -0.19 -13.29
CA GLU A 306 6.35 1.03 -12.59
C GLU A 306 7.86 1.15 -12.41
N MET A 307 8.54 0.06 -12.06
CA MET A 307 9.95 0.11 -11.67
C MET A 307 10.91 0.17 -12.85
N LYS A 308 10.44 -0.23 -14.04
CA LYS A 308 11.27 -0.24 -15.26
C LYS A 308 11.62 1.19 -15.67
N GLY A 309 12.91 1.51 -15.69
CA GLY A 309 13.41 2.83 -16.05
C GLY A 309 13.36 3.89 -14.94
N GLN A 310 12.98 3.53 -13.70
CA GLN A 310 13.00 4.44 -12.56
C GLN A 310 14.38 4.48 -11.89
N VAL A 311 14.78 5.67 -11.43
CA VAL A 311 16.02 5.89 -10.68
C VAL A 311 15.68 6.62 -9.40
N PHE A 312 16.05 6.03 -8.26
CA PHE A 312 15.86 6.61 -6.94
C PHE A 312 17.18 7.14 -6.40
N TYR A 313 17.16 8.38 -5.93
CA TYR A 313 18.30 9.04 -5.32
C TYR A 313 18.17 8.97 -3.80
N SER A 314 19.12 8.30 -3.14
CA SER A 314 19.23 8.28 -1.68
C SER A 314 20.62 8.76 -1.28
N GLY A 315 20.72 10.05 -0.94
CA GLY A 315 22.01 10.71 -0.69
C GLY A 315 22.95 10.59 -1.89
N ASN A 316 24.13 10.01 -1.68
CA ASN A 316 25.13 9.78 -2.74
C ASN A 316 24.94 8.46 -3.50
N THR A 317 23.92 7.65 -3.17
CA THR A 317 23.68 6.36 -3.82
C THR A 317 22.50 6.45 -4.78
N THR A 318 22.70 5.97 -6.00
CA THR A 318 21.66 5.79 -7.01
C THR A 318 21.17 4.35 -6.97
N LEU A 319 19.88 4.16 -6.71
CA LEU A 319 19.22 2.85 -6.71
C LEU A 319 18.31 2.79 -7.94
N THR A 320 18.62 1.93 -8.89
CA THR A 320 17.75 1.73 -10.06
C THR A 320 16.60 0.79 -9.69
N GLY A 321 15.44 1.01 -10.30
CA GLY A 321 14.28 0.13 -10.12
C GLY A 321 14.53 -1.30 -10.60
N GLU A 322 15.46 -1.48 -11.55
CA GLU A 322 15.88 -2.80 -12.05
C GLU A 322 16.62 -3.63 -11.00
N MET A 323 17.49 -3.00 -10.20
CA MET A 323 18.14 -3.69 -9.07
C MET A 323 17.12 -4.17 -8.04
N TYR A 324 16.06 -3.38 -7.82
CA TYR A 324 14.94 -3.81 -6.98
C TYR A 324 14.22 -5.03 -7.57
N LEU A 325 13.88 -5.02 -8.87
CA LEU A 325 13.23 -6.15 -9.54
C LEU A 325 14.08 -7.43 -9.49
N GLN A 326 15.39 -7.31 -9.69
CA GLN A 326 16.34 -8.42 -9.55
C GLN A 326 16.38 -8.95 -8.12
N SER A 327 16.36 -8.08 -7.11
CA SER A 327 16.33 -8.51 -5.69
C SER A 327 15.07 -9.31 -5.33
N GLN A 328 13.95 -9.03 -6.01
CA GLN A 328 12.69 -9.74 -5.84
C GLN A 328 12.60 -11.02 -6.69
N GLY A 329 13.55 -11.24 -7.60
CA GLY A 329 13.53 -12.37 -8.55
C GLY A 329 12.43 -12.24 -9.61
N ILE A 330 12.04 -11.00 -9.95
CA ILE A 330 10.99 -10.72 -10.95
C ILE A 330 11.66 -10.49 -12.32
N ASP A 331 11.23 -11.23 -13.33
CA ASP A 331 11.67 -10.99 -14.71
C ASP A 331 11.00 -9.72 -15.26
N TYR A 332 11.81 -8.69 -15.53
CA TYR A 332 11.38 -7.38 -16.03
C TYR A 332 11.49 -7.25 -17.56
N SER A 333 11.71 -8.37 -18.26
CA SER A 333 11.59 -8.45 -19.71
C SER A 333 10.20 -8.02 -20.18
N VAL A 334 10.09 -7.60 -21.45
CA VAL A 334 8.78 -7.27 -22.05
C VAL A 334 7.84 -8.48 -21.96
N TRP A 335 8.38 -9.68 -22.15
CA TRP A 335 7.63 -10.92 -22.00
C TRP A 335 7.20 -11.17 -20.56
N GLY A 336 8.03 -10.85 -19.56
CA GLY A 336 7.70 -11.00 -18.14
C GLY A 336 6.41 -10.26 -17.75
N PHE A 337 6.18 -9.06 -18.29
CA PHE A 337 4.92 -8.34 -18.11
C PHE A 337 3.73 -9.11 -18.72
N TRP A 338 3.83 -9.51 -19.99
CA TRP A 338 2.75 -10.19 -20.71
C TRP A 338 2.46 -11.60 -20.17
N GLN A 339 3.47 -12.29 -19.66
CA GLN A 339 3.34 -13.59 -19.02
C GLN A 339 2.38 -13.52 -17.83
N ASN A 340 2.49 -12.47 -17.00
CA ASN A 340 1.57 -12.25 -15.88
C ASN A 340 0.13 -12.00 -16.36
N GLN A 341 -0.05 -11.23 -17.44
CA GLN A 341 -1.38 -10.98 -18.02
C GLN A 341 -2.01 -12.25 -18.58
N VAL A 342 -1.25 -13.07 -19.30
CA VAL A 342 -1.71 -14.35 -19.86
C VAL A 342 -2.02 -15.33 -18.74
N ALA A 343 -1.24 -15.37 -17.66
CA ALA A 343 -1.53 -16.20 -16.50
C ALA A 343 -2.85 -15.81 -15.83
N LEU A 344 -3.11 -14.50 -15.63
CA LEU A 344 -4.38 -14.01 -15.10
C LEU A 344 -5.56 -14.39 -16.01
N LEU A 345 -5.42 -14.20 -17.33
CA LEU A 345 -6.44 -14.60 -18.30
C LEU A 345 -6.68 -16.12 -18.28
N GLY A 346 -5.62 -16.92 -18.13
CA GLY A 346 -5.71 -18.37 -17.98
C GLY A 346 -6.54 -18.77 -16.75
N ILE A 347 -6.30 -18.13 -15.59
CA ILE A 347 -7.08 -18.36 -14.37
C ILE A 347 -8.55 -18.02 -14.59
N VAL A 348 -8.84 -16.88 -15.25
CA VAL A 348 -10.21 -16.48 -15.60
C VAL A 348 -10.90 -17.55 -16.42
N LEU A 349 -10.27 -18.01 -17.51
CA LEU A 349 -10.85 -19.00 -18.40
C LEU A 349 -11.08 -20.35 -17.71
N VAL A 350 -10.13 -20.79 -16.88
CA VAL A 350 -10.26 -22.04 -16.11
C VAL A 350 -11.41 -21.95 -15.11
N CYS A 351 -11.51 -20.86 -14.34
CA CYS A 351 -12.60 -20.70 -13.37
C CYS A 351 -13.96 -20.59 -14.06
N MET A 352 -14.03 -19.86 -15.17
CA MET A 352 -15.25 -19.71 -15.97
C MET A 352 -15.71 -21.02 -16.62
N THR A 353 -14.79 -21.82 -17.16
CA THR A 353 -15.11 -23.13 -17.72
C THR A 353 -15.60 -24.10 -16.65
N PHE A 354 -14.97 -24.14 -15.48
CA PHE A 354 -15.48 -24.93 -14.35
C PHE A 354 -16.85 -24.44 -13.87
N ALA A 355 -17.08 -23.13 -13.80
CA ALA A 355 -18.37 -22.58 -13.42
C ALA A 355 -19.48 -22.99 -14.41
N TYR A 356 -19.18 -22.96 -15.71
CA TYR A 356 -20.08 -23.43 -16.75
C TYR A 356 -20.39 -24.94 -16.62
N ILE A 357 -19.37 -25.77 -16.38
CA ILE A 357 -19.55 -27.21 -16.16
C ILE A 357 -20.44 -27.46 -14.93
N GLN A 358 -20.22 -26.75 -13.83
CA GLN A 358 -21.03 -26.90 -12.62
C GLN A 358 -22.48 -26.51 -12.86
N LEU A 359 -22.74 -25.39 -13.55
CA LEU A 359 -24.10 -24.99 -13.92
C LEU A 359 -24.80 -26.02 -14.83
N ARG A 360 -24.03 -26.72 -15.68
CA ARG A 360 -24.57 -27.75 -16.57
C ARG A 360 -24.86 -29.08 -15.86
N ARG A 361 -24.13 -29.42 -14.79
CA ARG A 361 -24.30 -30.66 -14.02
C ARG A 361 -25.52 -30.66 -13.10
N ILE A 362 -26.19 -29.52 -12.91
CA ILE A 362 -27.37 -29.45 -12.06
C ILE A 362 -28.51 -30.25 -12.71
N ASN A 363 -28.90 -31.36 -12.05
CA ASN A 363 -29.94 -32.26 -12.53
C ASN A 363 -31.27 -31.52 -12.71
N ARG A 364 -31.90 -31.72 -13.88
CA ARG A 364 -33.17 -31.09 -14.26
C ARG A 364 -34.40 -31.68 -13.56
N TRP A 365 -34.23 -32.83 -12.90
CA TRP A 365 -35.33 -33.65 -12.41
C TRP A 365 -35.25 -33.78 -10.89
N LYS A 366 -36.16 -33.10 -10.20
CA LYS A 366 -36.62 -33.44 -8.86
C LYS A 366 -38.12 -33.26 -8.79
#